data_AF-A0A1F8LHF4-F1
#
_entry.id   AF-A0A1F8LHF4-F1
#
_cell.length_a   1.000
_cell.length_b   1.000
_cell.length_c   1.000
_cell.angle_alpha   90.00
_cell.angle_beta   90.00
_cell.angle_gamma   90.00
#
_symmetry.space_group_name_H-M   'P 1'
#
loop_
_entity.id
_entity.type
_entity.pdbx_description
1 polymer ?
#
loop_
_entity_poly.entity_id
_entity_poly.type
_entity_poly.pdbx_seq_one_letter_code
_entity_poly.pdbx_strand_id
1 'polypeptide(L)'
;MDGISLAGVIRVLAGLIGFVLFAAGLGAIAVGETAGGLGALIAGGIILVVVALEVTRYRSRAQEERGPAGFEQTGEVFLDPTSGERMRVWFDPRTGERRYEADR
;
A
#
# COMPACT_ATOMS: atom_id res chain seq x y z
N MET A 1 10.21 4.41 -22.31
CA MET A 1 10.07 3.05 -21.75
C MET A 1 10.37 3.20 -20.28
N ASP A 2 9.34 3.44 -19.48
CA ASP A 2 9.52 3.74 -18.07
C ASP A 2 10.04 2.49 -17.39
N GLY A 3 11.28 2.58 -16.89
CA GLY A 3 11.98 1.47 -16.26
C GLY A 3 11.14 0.98 -15.09
N ILE A 4 10.82 -0.32 -15.10
CA ILE A 4 10.11 -0.97 -14.01
C ILE A 4 10.89 -0.66 -12.73
N SER A 5 10.25 0.00 -11.76
CA SER A 5 10.91 0.34 -10.50
C SER A 5 11.37 -0.94 -9.81
N LEU A 6 12.60 -0.95 -9.30
CA LEU A 6 13.18 -2.12 -8.62
C LEU A 6 12.26 -2.63 -7.50
N ALA A 7 11.61 -1.72 -6.77
CA ALA A 7 10.62 -2.05 -5.76
C ALA A 7 9.38 -2.75 -6.34
N GLY A 8 8.92 -2.34 -7.52
CA GLY A 8 7.84 -3.03 -8.25
C GLY A 8 8.22 -4.46 -8.63
N VAL A 9 9.44 -4.65 -9.18
CA VAL A 9 9.97 -5.98 -9.53
C VAL A 9 10.03 -6.89 -8.31
N ILE A 10 10.61 -6.40 -7.20
CA ILE A 10 10.75 -7.17 -5.96
C ILE A 10 9.39 -7.64 -5.44
N ARG A 11 8.36 -6.78 -5.45
CA ARG A 11 7.02 -7.15 -5.01
C ARG A 11 6.39 -8.23 -5.87
N VAL A 12 6.53 -8.13 -7.19
CA VAL A 12 6.00 -9.14 -8.12
C VAL A 12 6.70 -10.49 -7.88
N LEU A 13 8.03 -10.48 -7.76
CA LEU A 13 8.79 -11.70 -7.47
C LEU A 13 8.42 -12.29 -6.11
N ALA A 14 8.31 -11.47 -5.07
CA ALA A 14 7.87 -11.91 -3.74
C ALA A 14 6.45 -12.51 -3.78
N GLY A 15 5.52 -11.87 -4.50
CA GLY A 15 4.17 -12.38 -4.70
C GLY A 15 4.15 -13.72 -5.43
N LEU A 16 4.96 -13.89 -6.49
CA LEU A 16 5.10 -15.16 -7.20
C LEU A 16 5.67 -16.26 -6.31
N ILE A 17 6.73 -15.96 -5.55
CA ILE A 17 7.32 -16.91 -4.60
C ILE A 17 6.31 -17.32 -3.53
N GLY A 18 5.61 -16.35 -2.95
CA GLY A 18 4.56 -16.59 -1.96
C GLY A 18 3.44 -17.47 -2.51
N PHE A 19 2.99 -17.21 -3.73
CA PHE A 19 1.96 -18.01 -4.40
C PHE A 19 2.43 -19.45 -4.66
N VAL A 20 3.65 -19.64 -5.16
CA VAL A 20 4.21 -20.98 -5.41
C VAL A 20 4.34 -21.77 -4.11
N LEU A 21 4.85 -21.16 -3.04
CA LEU A 21 4.94 -21.82 -1.72
C LEU A 21 3.57 -22.18 -1.16
N PHE A 22 2.59 -21.28 -1.29
CA PHE A 22 1.23 -21.53 -0.83
C PHE A 22 0.59 -22.71 -1.57
N ALA A 23 0.71 -22.73 -2.91
CA ALA A 23 0.20 -23.81 -3.75
C ALA A 23 0.93 -25.13 -3.51
N ALA A 24 2.25 -25.10 -3.33
CA ALA A 24 3.05 -26.28 -2.98
C ALA A 24 2.65 -26.83 -1.60
N GLY A 25 2.38 -25.97 -0.62
CA GLY A 25 1.88 -26.36 0.69
C GLY A 25 0.53 -27.07 0.62
N LEU A 26 -0.41 -26.51 -0.14
CA LEU A 26 -1.70 -27.16 -0.41
C LEU A 26 -1.54 -28.52 -1.10
N GLY A 27 -0.67 -28.61 -2.11
CA GLY A 27 -0.39 -29.84 -2.83
C GLY A 27 0.24 -30.91 -1.93
N ALA A 28 1.20 -30.54 -1.09
CA ALA A 28 1.84 -31.45 -0.13
C ALA A 28 0.83 -32.02 0.88
N ILE A 29 -0.06 -31.17 1.43
CA ILE A 29 -1.14 -31.62 2.32
C ILE A 29 -2.06 -32.60 1.59
N ALA A 30 -2.39 -32.35 0.32
CA ALA A 30 -3.27 -33.22 -0.46
C ALA A 30 -2.66 -34.62 -0.72
N VAL A 31 -1.33 -34.74 -0.70
CA VAL A 31 -0.60 -36.02 -0.88
C VAL A 31 -0.22 -36.67 0.47
N GLY A 32 -0.59 -36.05 1.59
CA GLY A 32 -0.41 -36.60 2.95
C GLY A 32 0.81 -36.06 3.71
N GLU A 33 1.63 -35.21 3.08
CA GLU A 33 2.79 -34.55 3.70
C GLU A 33 2.34 -33.31 4.49
N THR A 34 1.78 -33.53 5.67
CA THR A 34 1.13 -32.49 6.48
C THR A 34 2.11 -31.53 7.14
N ALA A 35 3.22 -32.02 7.71
CA ALA A 35 4.17 -31.16 8.42
C ALA A 35 4.88 -30.17 7.48
N GLY A 36 5.43 -30.67 6.37
CA GLY A 36 6.05 -29.82 5.34
C GLY A 36 5.04 -28.94 4.63
N GLY A 37 3.85 -29.48 4.33
CA GLY A 37 2.79 -28.76 3.65
C GLY A 37 2.24 -27.58 4.45
N LEU A 38 2.03 -27.75 5.77
CA LEU A 38 1.62 -26.64 6.64
C LEU A 38 2.68 -25.54 6.71
N GLY A 39 3.96 -25.90 6.81
CA GLY A 39 5.06 -24.94 6.81
C GLY A 39 5.08 -24.09 5.53
N ALA A 40 5.01 -24.75 4.36
CA ALA A 40 4.99 -24.06 3.06
C ALA A 40 3.73 -23.20 2.88
N LEU A 41 2.57 -23.68 3.33
CA LEU A 41 1.30 -22.96 3.24
C LEU A 41 1.31 -21.68 4.09
N ILE A 42 1.77 -21.77 5.34
CA ILE A 42 1.88 -20.62 6.24
C ILE A 42 2.89 -19.61 5.69
N ALA A 43 4.08 -20.07 5.29
CA ALA A 43 5.12 -19.19 4.75
C ALA A 43 4.64 -18.45 3.49
N GLY A 44 4.04 -19.18 2.54
CA GLY A 44 3.47 -18.58 1.32
C GLY A 44 2.35 -17.59 1.64
N GLY A 45 1.46 -17.95 2.58
CA GLY A 45 0.35 -17.09 3.01
C GLY A 45 0.82 -15.77 3.64
N ILE A 46 1.83 -15.82 4.51
CA ILE A 46 2.41 -14.62 5.13
C ILE A 46 3.00 -13.68 4.05
N ILE A 47 3.76 -14.23 3.10
CA ILE A 47 4.34 -13.42 2.02
C ILE A 47 3.25 -12.74 1.20
N LEU A 48 2.20 -13.48 0.82
CA LEU A 48 1.07 -12.93 0.07
C LEU A 48 0.34 -11.83 0.84
N VAL A 49 0.10 -12.02 2.15
CA VAL A 49 -0.52 -11.00 3.00
C VAL A 49 0.35 -9.75 3.06
N VAL A 50 1.66 -9.88 3.27
CA VAL A 50 2.59 -8.73 3.31
C VAL A 50 2.57 -7.99 1.98
N VAL A 51 2.67 -8.68 0.84
CA VAL A 51 2.61 -8.07 -0.49
C VAL A 51 1.27 -7.37 -0.72
N ALA A 52 0.15 -7.98 -0.32
CA ALA A 52 -1.17 -7.38 -0.44
C ALA A 52 -1.31 -6.11 0.40
N LEU A 53 -0.80 -6.12 1.64
CA LEU A 53 -0.78 -4.95 2.52
C LEU A 53 0.10 -3.81 1.98
N GLU A 54 1.21 -4.13 1.30
CA GLU A 54 2.01 -3.11 0.62
C GLU A 54 1.26 -2.48 -0.56
N VAL A 55 0.54 -3.29 -1.35
CA VAL A 55 -0.24 -2.78 -2.49
C VAL A 55 -1.38 -1.89 -2.02
N THR A 56 -2.09 -2.28 -0.94
CA THR A 56 -3.14 -1.42 -0.37
C THR A 56 -2.55 -0.15 0.21
N ARG A 57 -1.43 -0.22 0.94
CA ARG A 57 -0.74 0.97 1.47
C ARG A 57 -0.26 1.91 0.37
N TYR A 58 0.24 1.37 -0.75
CA TYR A 58 0.64 2.19 -1.90
C TYR A 58 -0.57 2.86 -2.57
N ARG A 59 -1.69 2.14 -2.73
CA ARG A 59 -2.95 2.73 -3.23
C ARG A 59 -3.52 3.76 -2.28
N SER A 60 -3.43 3.56 -0.97
CA SER A 60 -3.86 4.55 0.04
C SER A 60 -3.01 5.81 -0.04
N ARG A 61 -1.67 5.72 -0.16
CA ARG A 61 -0.82 6.89 -0.38
C ARG A 61 -1.13 7.62 -1.69
N ALA A 62 -1.31 6.87 -2.77
CA ALA A 62 -1.71 7.43 -4.07
C ALA A 62 -3.15 8.01 -4.07
N GLN A 63 -3.98 7.70 -3.07
CA GLN A 63 -5.29 8.31 -2.85
C GLN A 63 -5.22 9.48 -1.86
N GLU A 64 -4.33 9.46 -0.85
CA GLU A 64 -4.01 10.61 -0.01
C GLU A 64 -3.38 11.75 -0.81
N GLU A 65 -2.58 11.43 -1.84
CA GLU A 65 -2.06 12.42 -2.80
C GLU A 65 -3.15 12.98 -3.74
N ARG A 66 -4.33 12.35 -3.81
CA ARG A 66 -5.49 12.90 -4.52
C ARG A 66 -6.28 13.78 -3.57
N GLY A 67 -5.67 14.91 -3.22
CA GLY A 67 -6.42 16.05 -2.73
C GLY A 67 -7.41 16.58 -3.76
N PRO A 68 -8.02 17.74 -3.49
CA PRO A 68 -8.78 18.48 -4.49
C PRO A 68 -8.01 18.51 -5.83
N ALA A 69 -8.70 18.27 -6.95
CA ALA A 69 -8.05 18.07 -8.25
C ALA A 69 -7.01 19.18 -8.56
N GLY A 70 -5.74 18.78 -8.72
CA GLY A 70 -4.62 19.69 -8.99
C GLY A 70 -3.84 20.18 -7.75
N PHE A 71 -4.23 19.75 -6.54
CA PHE A 71 -3.55 20.12 -5.31
C PHE A 71 -2.77 18.94 -4.72
N GLU A 72 -1.52 19.20 -4.34
CA GLU A 72 -0.63 18.29 -3.64
C GLU A 72 -0.78 18.45 -2.12
N GLN A 73 -0.73 17.34 -1.40
CA GLN A 73 -0.80 17.36 0.06
C GLN A 73 0.49 17.95 0.64
N THR A 74 0.36 18.91 1.55
CA THR A 74 1.52 19.41 2.30
C THR A 74 1.57 18.78 3.70
N GLY A 75 2.73 18.86 4.35
CA GLY A 75 2.90 18.44 5.75
C GLY A 75 2.35 19.43 6.78
N GLU A 76 1.78 20.56 6.33
CA GLU A 76 1.27 21.61 7.22
C GLU A 76 -0.13 21.27 7.73
N VAL A 77 -0.28 21.21 9.05
CA VAL A 77 -1.55 20.96 9.75
C VAL A 77 -1.68 21.96 10.90
N PHE A 78 -2.84 22.57 11.06
CA PHE A 78 -3.12 23.53 12.13
C PHE A 78 -4.52 23.33 12.70
N LEU A 79 -4.81 23.93 13.86
CA LEU A 79 -6.15 23.98 14.43
C LEU A 79 -6.78 25.32 14.05
N ASP A 80 -7.96 25.30 13.43
CA ASP A 80 -8.72 26.52 13.20
C ASP A 80 -9.22 27.08 14.55
N PRO A 81 -8.83 28.30 14.95
CA PRO A 81 -9.29 28.90 16.20
C PRO A 81 -10.79 29.18 16.24
N THR A 82 -11.48 29.17 15.09
CA THR A 82 -12.91 29.48 14.98
C THR A 82 -13.77 28.24 15.21
N SER A 83 -13.42 27.12 14.56
CA SER A 83 -14.16 25.86 14.62
C SER A 83 -13.56 24.82 15.58
N GLY A 84 -12.28 24.96 15.93
CA GLY A 84 -11.51 23.94 16.64
C GLY A 84 -11.14 22.74 15.77
N GLU A 85 -11.46 22.76 14.47
CA GLU A 85 -11.17 21.67 13.56
C GLU A 85 -9.70 21.64 13.16
N ARG A 86 -9.16 20.43 12.97
CA ARG A 86 -7.81 20.22 12.45
C ARG A 86 -7.86 20.41 10.93
N MET A 87 -7.12 21.40 10.45
CA MET A 87 -7.07 21.78 9.04
C MET A 87 -5.73 21.33 8.44
N ARG A 88 -5.79 20.74 7.25
CA ARG A 88 -4.63 20.36 6.45
C ARG A 88 -4.50 21.30 5.25
N VAL A 89 -3.27 21.70 4.96
CA VAL A 89 -2.96 22.57 3.82
C VAL A 89 -2.64 21.72 2.59
N TRP A 90 -3.26 22.10 1.48
CA TRP A 90 -3.03 21.58 0.14
C TRP A 90 -2.46 22.68 -0.75
N PHE A 91 -1.56 22.34 -1.68
CA PHE A 91 -0.84 23.31 -2.53
C PHE A 91 -0.97 22.97 -4.01
N ASP A 92 -1.35 23.93 -4.85
CA ASP A 92 -1.34 23.79 -6.31
C ASP A 92 -0.03 24.34 -6.88
N PRO A 93 0.88 23.51 -7.42
CA PRO A 93 2.17 23.96 -7.97
C PRO A 93 2.04 24.74 -9.30
N ARG A 94 0.89 24.67 -9.97
CA ARG A 94 0.66 25.36 -11.26
C ARG A 94 0.24 26.81 -11.06
N THR A 95 -0.53 27.08 -10.01
CA THR A 95 -1.10 28.41 -9.71
C THR A 95 -0.49 29.06 -8.47
N GLY A 96 0.12 28.27 -7.58
CA GLY A 96 0.56 28.70 -6.27
C GLY A 96 -0.58 28.80 -5.23
N GLU A 97 -1.80 28.37 -5.57
CA GLU A 97 -2.96 28.42 -4.68
C GLU A 97 -2.78 27.47 -3.49
N ARG A 98 -3.27 27.89 -2.31
CA ARG A 98 -3.32 27.06 -1.10
C ARG A 98 -4.77 26.83 -0.71
N ARG A 99 -5.13 25.58 -0.42
CA ARG A 99 -6.45 25.21 0.10
C ARG A 99 -6.35 24.59 1.48
N TYR A 100 -7.35 24.88 2.29
CA TYR A 100 -7.47 24.39 3.67
C TYR A 100 -8.67 23.46 3.73
N GLU A 101 -8.45 22.21 4.11
CA GLU A 101 -9.52 21.22 4.22
C GLU A 101 -9.44 20.54 5.58
N ALA A 102 -10.59 20.20 6.14
CA ALA A 102 -10.66 19.54 7.44
C ALA A 102 -10.06 18.12 7.33
N ASP A 103 -9.13 17.82 8.23
CA ASP A 103 -8.46 16.54 8.36
C ASP A 103 -9.42 15.56 9.06
N ARG A 104 -10.27 14.88 8.29
CA ARG A 104 -11.25 13.88 8.80
C ARG A 104 -10.63 12.50 9.01
#